data_AF-A0A7K3BA09-F1
#
_entry.id   AF-A0A7K3BA09-F1
#
_cell.length_a   1.000
_cell.length_b   1.000
_cell.length_c   1.000
_cell.angle_alpha   90.00
_cell.angle_beta   90.00
_cell.angle_gamma   90.00
#
_symmetry.space_group_name_H-M   'P 1'
#
loop_
_entity.id
_entity.type
_entity.pdbx_description
1 polymer ?
#
loop_
_entity_poly.entity_id
_entity_poly.type
_entity_poly.pdbx_seq_one_letter_code
_entity_poly.pdbx_strand_id
1 'polypeptide(L)'
;MRFLINADRRMVVVFEPTAAEYVMEPGKDVVVEWFGGGGDGMVSFEAEDFVVNAPSGGYNRAWDSEGREIYIGPESGPDTS
;
A
#
# COMPACT_ATOMS: atom_id res chain seq x y z
N MET A 1 -7.95 -7.08 4.86
CA MET A 1 -8.87 -5.91 4.72
C MET A 1 -8.57 -5.27 3.37
N ARG A 2 -9.59 -4.76 2.67
CA ARG A 2 -9.38 -4.05 1.39
C ARG A 2 -9.94 -2.64 1.47
N PHE A 3 -9.18 -1.67 1.01
CA PHE A 3 -9.57 -0.27 0.97
C PHE A 3 -9.00 0.41 -0.27
N LEU A 4 -9.49 1.62 -0.52
CA LEU A 4 -9.11 2.42 -1.66
C LEU A 4 -8.57 3.76 -1.18
N ILE A 5 -7.47 4.19 -1.79
CA ILE A 5 -6.85 5.50 -1.60
C ILE A 5 -7.16 6.32 -2.84
N ASN A 6 -7.69 7.52 -2.63
CA ASN A 6 -8.03 8.46 -3.69
C ASN A 6 -7.44 9.83 -3.36
N ALA A 7 -6.97 10.55 -4.37
CA ALA A 7 -6.35 11.85 -4.18
C ALA A 7 -6.76 12.86 -5.25
N ASP A 8 -7.00 14.10 -4.83
CA ASP A 8 -7.25 15.25 -5.70
C ASP A 8 -5.96 15.97 -6.12
N ARG A 9 -4.81 15.54 -5.58
CA ARG A 9 -3.49 16.08 -5.85
C ARG A 9 -2.49 14.95 -6.04
N ARG A 10 -1.35 15.28 -6.65
CA ARG A 10 -0.23 14.36 -6.76
C ARG A 10 0.27 14.02 -5.35
N MET A 11 0.46 12.73 -5.08
CA MET A 11 1.01 12.25 -3.80
C MET A 11 1.90 11.04 -4.01
N VAL A 12 2.79 10.81 -3.04
CA VAL A 12 3.55 9.56 -2.94
C VAL A 12 2.87 8.67 -1.91
N VAL A 13 2.58 7.43 -2.29
CA VAL A 13 2.12 6.38 -1.39
C VAL A 13 3.32 5.51 -1.06
N VAL A 14 3.62 5.37 0.24
CA VAL A 14 4.75 4.57 0.74
C VAL A 14 4.20 3.31 1.39
N PHE A 15 4.70 2.14 1.00
CA PHE A 15 4.29 0.86 1.54
C PHE A 15 5.35 0.27 2.45
N GLU A 16 5.01 0.18 3.74
CA GLU A 16 5.87 -0.39 4.78
C GLU A 16 5.49 -1.85 5.05
N PRO A 17 6.48 -2.73 5.36
CA PRO A 17 7.88 -2.43 5.73
C PRO A 17 8.86 -2.29 4.55
N THR A 18 8.39 -2.39 3.31
CA THR A 18 9.27 -2.47 2.13
C THR A 18 9.84 -1.14 1.66
N ALA A 19 9.37 -0.03 2.24
CA ALA A 19 9.61 1.34 1.76
C ALA A 19 9.35 1.51 0.25
N ALA A 20 8.44 0.72 -0.33
CA ALA A 20 8.12 0.82 -1.75
C ALA A 20 7.28 2.08 -2.00
N GLU A 21 7.67 2.87 -2.99
CA GLU A 21 7.00 4.14 -3.31
C GLU A 21 6.18 4.02 -4.60
N TYR A 22 4.98 4.61 -4.58
CA TYR A 22 4.15 4.77 -5.77
C TYR A 22 3.68 6.22 -5.88
N VAL A 23 3.97 6.84 -7.02
CA VAL A 23 3.48 8.18 -7.33
C VAL A 23 2.07 8.07 -7.88
N MET A 24 1.09 8.58 -7.14
CA MET A 24 -0.31 8.66 -7.56
C MET A 24 -0.60 10.05 -8.12
N GLU A 25 -1.02 10.09 -9.39
CA GLU A 25 -1.44 11.32 -10.06
C GLU A 25 -2.86 11.73 -9.64
N PRO A 26 -3.22 13.03 -9.73
CA PRO A 26 -4.57 13.51 -9.41
C PRO A 26 -5.68 12.75 -10.15
N GLY A 27 -6.73 12.36 -9.43
CA GLY A 27 -7.86 11.64 -9.99
C GLY A 27 -7.58 10.16 -10.34
N LYS A 28 -6.41 9.65 -9.97
CA LYS A 28 -6.11 8.22 -9.94
C LYS A 28 -6.36 7.66 -8.55
N ASP A 29 -6.61 6.37 -8.49
CA ASP A 29 -6.78 5.62 -7.26
C ASP A 29 -5.77 4.47 -7.14
N VAL A 30 -5.54 4.08 -5.90
CA VAL A 30 -4.82 2.85 -5.56
C VAL A 30 -5.72 2.00 -4.67
N VAL A 31 -5.90 0.75 -5.07
CA VAL A 31 -6.55 -0.25 -4.23
C VAL A 31 -5.48 -0.96 -3.42
N VAL A 32 -5.67 -1.05 -2.11
CA VAL A 32 -4.76 -1.76 -1.22
C VAL A 32 -5.52 -2.91 -0.55
N GLU A 33 -4.87 -4.06 -0.45
CA GLU A 33 -5.36 -5.19 0.31
C GLU A 33 -4.29 -5.69 1.28
N TRP A 34 -4.67 -5.76 2.56
CA TRP A 34 -3.89 -6.32 3.65
C TRP A 34 -4.22 -7.79 3.83
N PHE A 35 -3.17 -8.61 3.87
CA PHE A 35 -3.22 -10.05 4.06
C PHE A 35 -2.41 -10.47 5.29
N GLY A 36 -2.85 -11.54 5.95
CA GLY A 36 -2.16 -12.05 7.15
C GLY A 36 -2.18 -11.09 8.33
N GLY A 37 -1.67 -11.57 9.48
CA GLY A 37 -1.50 -10.76 10.68
C GLY A 37 -2.61 -10.88 11.73
N GLY A 38 -2.22 -10.78 13.01
CA GLY A 38 -3.11 -10.78 14.17
C GLY A 38 -3.21 -9.41 14.88
N GLY A 39 -2.60 -8.37 14.30
CA GLY A 39 -2.57 -7.00 14.82
C GLY A 39 -3.11 -5.96 13.85
N ASP A 40 -3.09 -4.70 14.26
CA ASP A 40 -3.60 -3.58 13.47
C ASP A 40 -2.56 -3.14 12.42
N GLY A 41 -3.01 -2.90 11.18
CA GLY A 41 -2.27 -2.11 10.20
C GLY A 41 -2.57 -0.62 10.38
N MET A 42 -1.78 0.26 9.75
CA MET A 42 -1.97 1.71 9.89
C MET A 42 -1.88 2.41 8.54
N VAL A 43 -2.75 3.40 8.35
CA VAL A 43 -2.68 4.36 7.28
C VAL A 43 -2.47 5.74 7.91
N SER A 44 -1.37 6.41 7.56
CA SER A 44 -0.98 7.70 8.11
C SER A 44 -0.58 8.68 7.00
N PHE A 45 -0.63 9.97 7.31
CA PHE A 45 -0.06 11.01 6.47
C PHE A 45 1.13 11.61 7.22
N GLU A 46 2.34 11.36 6.71
CA GLU A 46 3.60 11.69 7.38
C GLU A 46 4.42 12.61 6.50
N ALA A 47 4.68 13.83 7.00
CA ALA A 47 5.23 14.93 6.22
C ALA A 47 4.41 15.22 4.94
N GLU A 48 4.82 14.66 3.79
CA GLU A 48 4.15 14.81 2.50
C GLU A 48 3.70 13.47 1.90
N ASP A 49 3.97 12.37 2.60
CA ASP A 49 3.75 11.01 2.12
C ASP A 49 2.52 10.36 2.76
N PHE A 50 1.82 9.58 1.96
CA PHE A 50 0.72 8.75 2.41
C PHE A 50 1.25 7.34 2.71
N VAL A 51 1.45 7.04 4.00
CA VAL A 51 2.13 5.82 4.42
C VAL A 51 1.10 4.72 4.73
N VAL A 52 1.33 3.55 4.17
CA VAL A 52 0.53 2.34 4.35
C VAL A 52 1.39 1.28 5.01
N ASN A 53 1.19 1.09 6.31
CA ASN A 53 1.86 0.07 7.09
C ASN A 53 1.04 -1.23 7.09
N ALA A 54 1.67 -2.31 6.63
CA ALA A 54 1.06 -3.64 6.73
C ALA A 54 0.76 -4.01 8.19
N PRO A 55 -0.30 -4.79 8.45
CA PRO A 55 -0.52 -5.39 9.76
C PRO A 55 0.69 -6.20 10.23
N SER A 56 0.98 -6.20 11.54
CA SER A 56 2.10 -6.98 12.09
C SER A 56 1.96 -8.47 11.75
N GLY A 57 3.03 -9.04 11.17
CA GLY A 57 3.05 -10.42 10.67
C GLY A 57 2.19 -10.66 9.42
N GLY A 58 1.72 -9.57 8.79
CA GLY A 58 1.00 -9.56 7.53
C GLY A 58 1.76 -8.79 6.46
N TYR A 59 1.10 -8.58 5.32
CA TYR A 59 1.67 -7.96 4.15
C TYR A 59 0.62 -7.25 3.29
N ASN A 60 1.09 -6.42 2.36
CA ASN A 60 0.23 -5.62 1.46
C ASN A 60 0.29 -6.14 0.03
N ARG A 61 -0.80 -6.03 -0.72
CA ARG A 61 -0.79 -5.97 -2.19
C ARG A 61 -1.51 -4.69 -2.62
N ALA A 62 -1.08 -4.10 -3.74
CA ALA A 62 -1.68 -2.88 -4.24
C ALA A 62 -1.87 -2.93 -5.75
N TRP A 63 -2.92 -2.28 -6.24
CA TRP A 63 -3.24 -2.17 -7.66
C TRP A 63 -3.54 -0.71 -8.01
N ASP A 64 -3.08 -0.28 -9.18
CA ASP A 64 -3.41 1.03 -9.72
C ASP A 64 -4.84 1.10 -10.28
N SER A 65 -5.25 2.30 -10.68
CA SER A 65 -6.57 2.57 -11.30
C SER A 65 -6.88 1.74 -12.56
N GLU A 66 -5.87 1.12 -13.19
CA GLU A 66 -6.03 0.26 -14.37
C GLU A 66 -6.07 -1.23 -13.98
N GLY A 67 -6.05 -1.53 -12.68
CA GLY A 67 -6.04 -2.87 -12.12
C GLY A 67 -4.69 -3.57 -12.22
N ARG A 68 -3.61 -2.85 -12.57
CA ARG A 68 -2.26 -3.43 -12.63
C ARG A 68 -1.66 -3.47 -11.24
N GLU A 69 -1.06 -4.59 -10.91
CA GLU A 69 -0.41 -4.76 -9.63
C GLU A 69 0.84 -3.87 -9.53
N ILE A 70 0.90 -3.10 -8.44
CA ILE A 70 2.05 -2.29 -8.08
C ILE A 70 3.01 -3.20 -7.32
N TYR A 71 4.24 -3.32 -7.81
CA TYR A 71 5.26 -4.11 -7.12
C TYR A 71 5.71 -3.40 -5.85
N ILE A 72 5.39 -3.98 -4.70
CA ILE A 72 5.70 -3.45 -3.36
C ILE A 72 6.65 -4.38 -2.59
N GLY A 73 7.52 -5.11 -3.30
CA GLY A 73 8.57 -5.93 -2.73
C GLY A 73 8.30 -7.45 -2.67
N PRO A 74 9.26 -8.25 -2.17
CA PRO A 74 9.12 -9.69 -1.99
C PRO A 74 8.46 -10.07 -0.64
N GLU A 75 8.58 -9.23 0.39
CA GLU A 75 7.91 -9.42 1.69
C GLU A 75 6.39 -9.17 1.61
N SER A 76 5.89 -8.80 0.43
CA SER A 76 4.48 -8.54 0.12
C SER A 76 3.71 -9.77 -0.40
N GLY A 77 4.27 -10.96 -0.24
CA GLY A 77 3.61 -12.25 -0.48
C GLY A 77 4.14 -13.31 0.49
N PRO A 78 3.41 -14.42 0.71
CA PRO A 78 3.89 -15.46 1.60
C PRO A 78 5.20 -16.01 1.01
N ASP A 79 6.25 -16.03 1.83
CA ASP A 79 7.48 -16.75 1.53
C ASP A 79 7.09 -18.11 0.92
N THR A 80 7.45 -18.33 -0.34
CA THR A 80 7.42 -19.68 -0.89
C THR A 80 8.55 -20.43 -0.19
N SER A 81 8.18 -21.08 0.90
CA SER A 81 8.97 -22.07 1.66
C SER A 81 9.50 -23.20 0.79
#